data_AF-A0A359LG31-F1
#
_entry.id   AF-A0A359LG31-F1
#
_cell.length_a   1.000
_cell.length_b   1.000
_cell.length_c   1.000
_cell.angle_alpha   90.00
_cell.angle_beta   90.00
_cell.angle_gamma   90.00
#
_symmetry.space_group_name_H-M   'P 1'
#
loop_
_entity.id
_entity.type
_entity.pdbx_description
1 polymer ?
#
loop_
_entity_poly.entity_id
_entity_poly.type
_entity_poly.pdbx_seq_one_letter_code
_entity_poly.pdbx_strand_id
1 'polypeptide(L)'
;MDSRYMNLTYKDKRCVLAAWQQLAAPQVTIAMASLGFDWVVVDLEHSSITTQAAEIIFIAAEQCNIQPFVRLPSADPYLARRLLDCGAVGIL
;
A
#
# COMPACT_ATOMS: atom_id res chain seq x y z
N MET A 1 4.56 -3.07 14.91
CA MET A 1 4.74 -2.15 13.77
C MET A 1 6.20 -1.73 13.77
N ASP A 2 6.98 -2.21 12.81
CA ASP A 2 8.43 -2.01 12.77
C ASP A 2 8.78 -0.54 12.51
N SER A 3 9.76 -0.01 13.24
CA SER A 3 10.31 1.34 13.06
C SER A 3 10.84 1.63 11.64
N ARG A 4 11.06 0.60 10.81
CA ARG A 4 11.52 0.72 9.42
C ARG A 4 10.57 1.52 8.50
N TYR A 5 9.26 1.41 8.71
CA TYR A 5 8.24 1.98 7.80
C TYR A 5 8.05 3.50 7.98
N MET A 6 8.24 4.00 9.19
CA MET A 6 7.94 5.40 9.56
C MET A 6 9.15 6.34 9.45
N ASN A 7 10.36 5.79 9.33
CA ASN A 7 11.61 6.56 9.33
C ASN A 7 11.97 7.14 7.95
N LEU A 8 11.31 6.75 6.86
CA LEU A 8 11.76 7.10 5.51
C LEU A 8 11.15 8.38 4.92
N THR A 9 10.05 8.91 5.45
CA THR A 9 9.30 9.98 4.75
C THR A 9 9.08 11.26 5.56
N TYR A 10 8.77 11.20 6.86
CA TYR A 10 8.47 12.42 7.63
C TYR A 10 9.72 13.06 8.27
N LYS A 11 10.70 12.26 8.72
CA LYS A 11 11.88 12.77 9.44
C LYS A 11 12.93 13.41 8.53
N ASP A 12 13.09 12.89 7.31
CA ASP A 12 14.16 13.31 6.40
C ASP A 12 13.79 14.50 5.49
N LYS A 13 12.55 15.00 5.54
CA LYS A 13 12.03 16.08 4.67
C LYS A 13 12.26 15.84 3.16
N ARG A 14 12.42 14.58 2.74
CA ARG A 14 12.58 14.23 1.32
C ARG A 14 11.23 14.06 0.64
N CYS A 15 11.19 14.32 -0.66
CA CYS A 15 10.01 14.08 -1.49
C CYS A 15 9.65 12.59 -1.48
N VAL A 16 8.36 12.29 -1.46
CA VAL A 16 7.80 10.94 -1.47
C VAL A 16 7.19 10.66 -2.82
N LEU A 17 7.61 9.59 -3.48
CA LEU A 17 7.04 9.15 -4.74
C LEU A 17 6.06 8.01 -4.50
N ALA A 18 4.80 8.23 -4.86
CA ALA A 18 3.72 7.26 -4.72
C ALA A 18 3.06 6.99 -6.08
N ALA A 19 2.58 5.76 -6.27
CA ALA A 19 1.83 5.38 -7.46
C ALA A 19 0.51 4.71 -7.10
N TRP A 20 -0.50 4.95 -7.94
CA TRP A 20 -1.78 4.27 -7.89
C TRP A 20 -1.71 2.93 -8.60
N GLN A 21 -2.16 1.87 -7.92
CA GLN A 21 -2.25 0.54 -8.48
C GLN A 21 -3.71 0.08 -8.58
N GLN A 22 -4.15 -0.15 -9.81
CA GLN A 22 -5.49 -0.66 -10.12
C GLN A 22 -5.48 -2.10 -10.68
N LEU A 23 -4.30 -2.68 -10.89
CA LEU A 23 -4.15 -4.07 -11.31
C LEU A 23 -3.93 -4.98 -10.09
N ALA A 24 -4.70 -6.07 -10.02
CA ALA A 24 -4.61 -7.10 -8.99
C ALA A 24 -3.39 -8.02 -9.17
N ALA A 25 -2.20 -7.44 -9.28
CA ALA A 25 -0.96 -8.14 -9.59
C ALA A 25 0.18 -7.67 -8.67
N PRO A 26 0.70 -8.52 -7.76
CA PRO A 26 1.80 -8.15 -6.89
C PRO A 26 3.09 -7.78 -7.65
N GLN A 27 3.24 -8.28 -8.88
CA GLN A 27 4.37 -7.95 -9.75
C GLN A 27 4.46 -6.45 -10.06
N VAL A 28 3.32 -5.75 -10.10
CA VAL A 28 3.28 -4.29 -10.30
C VAL A 28 3.93 -3.59 -9.11
N THR A 29 3.62 -4.03 -7.89
CA THR A 29 4.21 -3.51 -6.65
C THR A 29 5.71 -3.75 -6.60
N ILE A 30 6.16 -4.97 -6.95
CA ILE A 30 7.59 -5.32 -7.02
C ILE A 30 8.31 -4.44 -8.05
N ALA A 31 7.70 -4.22 -9.21
CA ALA A 31 8.26 -3.36 -10.25
C ALA A 31 8.33 -1.88 -9.81
N MET A 32 7.31 -1.36 -9.11
CA MET A 32 7.36 0.00 -8.57
C MET A 32 8.44 0.15 -7.50
N ALA A 33 8.61 -0.85 -6.64
CA ALA A 33 9.68 -0.85 -5.64
C ALA A 33 11.07 -0.82 -6.30
N SER A 34 11.29 -1.59 -7.38
CA SER A 34 12.57 -1.58 -8.10
C SER A 34 12.85 -0.25 -8.83
N LEU A 35 11.82 0.53 -9.14
CA LEU A 35 11.91 1.88 -9.68
C LEU A 35 12.13 2.96 -8.60
N GLY A 36 12.17 2.59 -7.33
CA GLY A 36 12.42 3.51 -6.22
C GLY A 36 11.19 4.30 -5.75
N PHE A 37 9.97 3.82 -6.04
CA PHE A 37 8.78 4.36 -5.41
C PHE A 37 8.80 4.08 -3.91
N ASP A 38 8.38 5.07 -3.12
CA ASP A 38 8.28 4.92 -1.67
C ASP A 38 6.98 4.19 -1.30
N TRP A 39 5.87 4.55 -1.95
CA TRP A 39 4.53 4.08 -1.62
C TRP A 39 3.80 3.51 -2.83
N VAL A 40 2.94 2.53 -2.58
CA VAL A 40 1.91 2.08 -3.52
C VAL A 40 0.54 2.32 -2.90
N VAL A 41 -0.38 2.88 -3.67
CA VAL A 41 -1.78 3.05 -3.28
C VAL A 41 -2.62 2.00 -4.00
N VAL A 42 -3.06 0.98 -3.26
CA VAL A 42 -3.97 -0.06 -3.75
C VAL A 42 -5.38 0.51 -3.80
N ASP A 43 -5.96 0.54 -4.99
CA ASP A 43 -7.26 1.17 -5.22
C ASP A 43 -8.40 0.17 -5.08
N LEU A 44 -9.16 0.20 -3.99
CA LEU A 44 -10.37 -0.63 -3.86
C LEU A 44 -11.66 0.11 -4.28
N GLU A 45 -11.58 1.40 -4.66
CA GLU A 45 -12.75 2.19 -5.04
C GLU A 45 -13.07 2.07 -6.53
N HIS A 46 -12.04 2.10 -7.38
CA HIS A 46 -12.21 2.14 -8.83
C HIS A 46 -11.45 1.04 -9.57
N SER A 47 -11.17 -0.07 -8.89
CA SER A 47 -10.58 -1.25 -9.51
C SER A 47 -11.37 -2.52 -9.19
N SER A 48 -10.94 -3.65 -9.77
CA SER A 48 -11.46 -4.98 -9.47
C SER A 48 -10.65 -5.73 -8.39
N ILE A 49 -9.73 -5.05 -7.70
CA ILE A 49 -8.93 -5.65 -6.63
C ILE A 49 -9.85 -6.02 -5.46
N THR A 50 -9.79 -7.27 -5.04
CA THR A 50 -10.49 -7.76 -3.84
C THR A 50 -9.64 -7.55 -2.60
N THR A 51 -10.23 -7.63 -1.40
CA THR A 51 -9.47 -7.54 -0.14
C THR A 51 -8.40 -8.63 -0.02
N GLN A 52 -8.66 -9.83 -0.56
CA GLN A 52 -7.70 -10.94 -0.59
C GLN A 52 -6.55 -10.65 -1.56
N ALA A 53 -6.84 -10.06 -2.73
CA ALA A 53 -5.80 -9.64 -3.66
C ALA A 53 -4.96 -8.49 -3.08
N ALA A 54 -5.59 -7.56 -2.35
CA ALA A 54 -4.90 -6.49 -1.64
C ALA A 54 -3.94 -7.04 -0.58
N GLU A 55 -4.34 -8.04 0.20
CA GLU A 55 -3.45 -8.72 1.16
C GLU A 55 -2.19 -9.29 0.48
N ILE A 56 -2.34 -9.96 -0.67
CA ILE A 56 -1.21 -10.48 -1.45
C ILE A 56 -0.30 -9.34 -1.93
N ILE A 57 -0.88 -8.21 -2.35
CA ILE A 57 -0.13 -7.02 -2.73
C ILE A 57 0.61 -6.43 -1.52
N PHE A 58 0.00 -6.40 -0.33
CA PHE A 58 0.64 -5.89 0.89
C PHE A 58 1.82 -6.77 1.31
N ILE A 59 1.70 -8.09 1.19
CA ILE A 59 2.82 -9.02 1.40
C ILE A 59 3.96 -8.71 0.42
N ALA A 60 3.66 -8.52 -0.87
CA ALA A 60 4.69 -8.15 -1.86
C ALA A 60 5.33 -6.80 -1.54
N ALA A 61 4.54 -5.83 -1.07
CA ALA A 61 5.02 -4.52 -0.65
C ALA A 61 6.00 -4.62 0.53
N GLU A 62 5.65 -5.42 1.54
CA GLU A 62 6.48 -5.71 2.71
C GLU A 62 7.83 -6.33 2.30
N GLN A 63 7.81 -7.34 1.44
CA GLN A 63 9.01 -8.02 0.95
C GLN A 63 9.93 -7.11 0.12
N CYS A 64 9.39 -6.08 -0.52
CA CYS A 64 10.15 -5.13 -1.35
C CYS A 64 10.41 -3.78 -0.67
N ASN A 65 10.09 -3.64 0.62
CA ASN A 65 10.29 -2.42 1.40
C ASN A 65 9.63 -1.15 0.79
N ILE A 66 8.49 -1.32 0.13
CA ILE A 66 7.60 -0.24 -0.34
C ILE A 66 6.37 -0.19 0.57
N GLN A 67 5.84 1.00 0.85
CA GLN A 67 4.72 1.17 1.80
C GLN A 67 3.37 0.95 1.11
N PRO A 68 2.56 -0.03 1.53
CA PRO A 68 1.22 -0.21 1.01
C PRO A 68 0.21 0.71 1.70
N PHE A 69 -0.36 1.65 0.95
CA PHE A 69 -1.58 2.36 1.32
C PHE A 69 -2.76 1.78 0.56
N VAL A 70 -3.97 1.97 1.08
CA VAL A 70 -5.19 1.50 0.41
C VAL A 70 -6.24 2.60 0.40
N ARG A 71 -6.86 2.81 -0.76
CA ARG A 71 -8.06 3.64 -0.88
C ARG A 71 -9.28 2.76 -0.70
N LEU A 72 -10.18 3.16 0.20
CA LEU A 72 -11.43 2.45 0.42
C LEU A 72 -12.50 2.84 -0.60
N PRO A 73 -13.44 1.94 -0.93
CA PRO A 73 -14.61 2.27 -1.74
C PRO A 73 -15.59 3.22 -1.05
N SER A 74 -15.52 3.34 0.28
CA SER A 74 -16.31 4.26 1.09
C SER A 74 -15.66 4.41 2.47
N ALA A 75 -16.10 5.41 3.25
CA ALA A 75 -15.64 5.62 4.62
C ALA A 75 -16.23 4.58 5.61
N ASP A 76 -15.97 3.28 5.38
CA ASP A 76 -16.38 2.17 6.24
C ASP A 76 -15.29 1.83 7.27
N PRO A 77 -15.52 2.09 8.57
CA PRO A 77 -14.56 1.78 9.62
C PRO A 77 -14.30 0.28 9.80
N TYR A 78 -15.23 -0.60 9.43
CA TYR A 78 -15.03 -2.04 9.54
C TYR A 78 -14.01 -2.52 8.51
N LEU A 79 -14.22 -2.16 7.24
CA LEU A 79 -13.26 -2.46 6.17
C LEU A 79 -11.89 -1.82 6.43
N ALA A 80 -11.86 -0.57 6.90
CA ALA A 80 -10.61 0.12 7.26
C ALA A 80 -9.77 -0.68 8.26
N ARG A 81 -10.38 -1.10 9.37
CA ARG A 81 -9.71 -1.90 10.42
C ARG A 81 -9.18 -3.22 9.87
N ARG A 82 -9.99 -3.92 9.07
CA ARG A 82 -9.56 -5.18 8.44
C ARG A 82 -8.35 -5.01 7.54
N LEU A 83 -8.32 -3.96 6.72
CA LEU A 83 -7.19 -3.73 5.81
C LEU A 83 -5.92 -3.30 6.55
N LEU A 84 -6.05 -2.55 7.64
CA LEU A 84 -4.92 -2.25 8.55
C LEU A 84 -4.37 -3.54 9.18
N ASP A 85 -5.24 -4.45 9.65
CA ASP A 85 -4.84 -5.75 10.19
C ASP A 85 -4.19 -6.64 9.11
N CYS A 86 -4.62 -6.54 7.86
CA CYS A 86 -4.02 -7.23 6.70
C CYS A 86 -2.67 -6.65 6.25
N GLY A 87 -2.22 -5.51 6.80
CA GLY A 87 -0.90 -4.96 6.52
C GLY A 87 -0.86 -3.64 5.75
N ALA A 88 -2.00 -2.99 5.50
CA ALA A 88 -1.98 -1.61 5.01
C ALA A 88 -1.34 -0.68 6.07
N VAL A 89 -0.45 0.20 5.63
CA VAL A 89 0.22 1.20 6.50
C VAL A 89 -0.68 2.41 6.74
N GLY A 90 -1.61 2.68 5.84
CA GLY A 90 -2.57 3.76 5.98
C GLY A 90 -3.74 3.63 5.02
N ILE A 91 -4.76 4.44 5.29
CA ILE A 91 -6.03 4.47 4.56
C ILE A 91 -6.18 5.83 3.88
N LEU A 92 -6.69 5.83 2.64
CA LEU A 92 -7.12 7.01 1.89
C LEU A 92 -8.64 7.02 1.72
#